data_AF-A0A960VLA4-F1
#
_entry.id   AF-A0A960VLA4-F1
#
_cell.length_a   1.000
_cell.length_b   1.000
_cell.length_c   1.000
_cell.angle_alpha   90.00
_cell.angle_beta   90.00
_cell.angle_gamma   90.00
#
_symmetry.space_group_name_H-M   'P 1'
#
loop_
_entity.id
_entity.type
_entity.pdbx_description
1 polymer ?
#
loop_
_entity_poly.entity_id
_entity_poly.type
_entity_poly.pdbx_seq_one_letter_code
_entity_poly.pdbx_strand_id
1 'polypeptide(L)'
;MSRLDLQRLAAARLPGLPDGFVVEARPGVNLVLGANESGKSSFVRAVQRLLWPDRPGASPFEVTATFADDAGPLQAVRRDDGPVGWSRDGAPVPAPAVPEGHLAHCYRLGLLDLNRPDGDDADRELARQVRRQMSGGYDLAAVRELFPDRERAVGMRRRRWQETRRAADDEANAQRRLAREVRSLPAREAEL
;
A
#
# COMPACT_ATOMS: atom_id res chain seq x y z
N MET A 1 -24.70 13.27 0.09
CA MET A 1 -23.73 13.55 -1.00
C MET A 1 -24.38 13.13 -2.29
N SER A 2 -24.49 14.04 -3.27
CA SER A 2 -24.90 13.68 -4.62
C SER A 2 -23.86 12.74 -5.24
N ARG A 3 -24.31 11.88 -6.14
CA ARG A 3 -23.40 11.00 -6.88
C ARG A 3 -22.58 11.85 -7.86
N LEU A 4 -21.29 11.56 -7.99
CA LEU A 4 -20.42 12.21 -8.96
C LEU A 4 -19.65 11.15 -9.74
N ASP A 5 -19.99 10.99 -11.01
CA ASP A 5 -19.42 9.98 -11.90
C ASP A 5 -18.48 10.64 -12.91
N LEU A 6 -17.25 10.14 -13.04
CA LEU A 6 -16.38 10.55 -14.15
C LEU A 6 -16.87 9.91 -15.46
N GLN A 7 -17.06 10.71 -16.51
CA GLN A 7 -17.43 10.24 -17.84
C GLN A 7 -16.26 10.31 -18.82
N ARG A 8 -15.49 11.38 -18.77
CA ARG A 8 -14.34 11.59 -19.67
C ARG A 8 -13.25 12.40 -18.98
N LEU A 9 -12.00 12.07 -19.25
CA LEU A 9 -10.85 12.88 -18.87
C LEU A 9 -9.89 12.97 -20.07
N ALA A 10 -9.59 14.19 -20.49
CA ALA A 10 -8.57 14.50 -21.46
C ALA A 10 -7.42 15.23 -20.74
N ALA A 11 -6.28 14.56 -20.63
CA ALA A 11 -5.04 15.15 -20.17
C ALA A 11 -4.25 15.59 -21.39
N ALA A 12 -4.11 16.89 -21.60
CA ALA A 12 -3.29 17.42 -22.69
C ALA A 12 -1.81 17.39 -22.34
N ARG A 13 -1.46 17.75 -21.10
CA ARG A 13 -0.08 17.74 -20.60
C ARG A 13 -0.03 17.26 -19.16
N LEU A 14 0.83 16.29 -18.89
CA LEU A 14 1.14 15.83 -17.54
C LEU A 14 2.66 15.63 -17.41
N PRO A 15 3.21 15.67 -16.18
CA PRO A 15 4.62 15.41 -15.96
C PRO A 15 5.00 14.01 -16.45
N GLY A 16 5.99 13.93 -17.35
CA GLY A 16 6.43 12.68 -17.97
C GLY A 16 5.51 12.11 -19.07
N LEU A 17 4.44 12.83 -19.45
CA LEU A 17 3.52 12.45 -20.52
C LEU A 17 3.22 13.68 -21.40
N PRO A 18 4.15 14.05 -22.29
CA PRO A 18 4.02 15.25 -23.11
C PRO A 18 2.87 15.16 -24.13
N ASP A 19 2.59 13.95 -24.64
CA ASP A 19 1.55 13.71 -25.65
C ASP A 19 0.14 13.58 -25.04
N GLY A 20 0.04 13.58 -23.72
CA GLY A 20 -1.23 13.46 -23.03
C GLY A 20 -1.93 12.11 -23.24
N PHE A 21 -3.20 12.04 -22.86
CA PHE A 21 -4.08 10.89 -23.13
C PHE A 21 -5.55 11.27 -22.92
N VAL A 22 -6.45 10.45 -23.45
CA VAL A 22 -7.89 10.54 -23.21
C VAL A 22 -8.40 9.22 -22.61
N VAL A 23 -9.19 9.32 -21.55
CA VAL A 23 -9.89 8.20 -20.94
C VAL A 23 -11.39 8.48 -21.00
N GLU A 24 -12.15 7.54 -21.54
CA GLU A 24 -13.60 7.50 -21.45
C GLU A 24 -13.99 6.46 -20.41
N ALA A 25 -14.68 6.92 -19.36
CA ALA A 25 -15.15 6.07 -18.28
C ALA A 25 -16.59 5.63 -18.55
N ARG A 26 -16.90 4.41 -18.15
CA ARG A 26 -18.24 3.82 -18.23
C ARG A 26 -18.81 3.63 -16.81
N PRO A 27 -20.14 3.55 -16.66
CA PRO A 27 -20.74 3.20 -15.38
C PRO A 27 -20.19 1.87 -14.84
N GLY A 28 -19.96 1.80 -13.53
CA GLY A 28 -19.45 0.61 -12.86
C GLY A 28 -17.93 0.56 -12.75
N VAL A 29 -17.35 -0.64 -12.90
CA VAL A 29 -15.92 -0.87 -12.71
C VAL A 29 -15.16 -0.69 -14.01
N ASN A 30 -14.18 0.22 -14.02
CA ASN A 30 -13.31 0.49 -15.16
C ASN A 30 -11.92 -0.11 -14.91
N LEU A 31 -11.48 -1.03 -15.76
CA LEU A 31 -10.16 -1.64 -15.66
C LEU A 31 -9.18 -0.97 -16.62
N VAL A 32 -8.23 -0.20 -16.09
CA VAL A 32 -7.23 0.51 -16.90
C VAL A 32 -5.94 -0.31 -16.97
N LEU A 33 -5.67 -0.90 -18.14
CA LEU A 33 -4.49 -1.72 -18.39
C LEU A 33 -3.44 -0.96 -19.21
N GLY A 34 -2.16 -1.31 -19.04
CA GLY A 34 -1.08 -0.75 -19.84
C GLY A 34 0.29 -1.08 -19.24
N ALA A 35 1.36 -0.93 -20.02
CA ALA A 35 2.73 -1.11 -19.56
C ALA A 35 3.08 -0.18 -18.38
N ASN A 36 4.17 -0.46 -17.67
CA ASN A 36 4.70 0.53 -16.72
C ASN A 36 4.93 1.87 -17.45
N GLU A 37 4.77 2.97 -16.71
CA GLU A 37 4.95 4.33 -17.24
C GLU A 37 3.94 4.78 -18.29
N SER A 38 2.96 3.95 -18.65
CA SER A 38 1.86 4.29 -19.59
C SER A 38 0.88 5.36 -19.08
N GLY A 39 1.14 5.98 -17.92
CA GLY A 39 0.33 7.06 -17.38
C GLY A 39 -0.87 6.69 -16.50
N LYS A 40 -1.07 5.42 -16.13
CA LYS A 40 -2.15 5.00 -15.20
C LYS A 40 -2.13 5.76 -13.86
N SER A 41 -0.97 5.86 -13.23
CA SER A 41 -0.82 6.63 -11.99
C SER A 41 -1.01 8.14 -12.22
N SER A 42 -0.67 8.63 -13.41
CA SER A 42 -0.89 10.02 -13.79
C SER A 42 -2.37 10.33 -14.02
N PHE A 43 -3.16 9.38 -14.55
CA PHE A 43 -4.62 9.45 -14.62
C PHE A 43 -5.25 9.59 -13.23
N VAL A 44 -4.89 8.72 -12.28
CA VAL A 44 -5.40 8.81 -10.91
C VAL A 44 -5.04 10.15 -10.27
N ARG A 45 -3.79 10.61 -10.42
CA ARG A 45 -3.35 11.92 -9.92
C ARG A 45 -4.12 13.08 -10.58
N ALA A 46 -4.42 12.99 -11.87
CA ALA A 46 -5.20 14.01 -12.58
C ALA A 46 -6.62 14.13 -12.01
N VAL A 47 -7.32 13.02 -11.81
CA VAL A 47 -8.64 13.01 -11.16
C VAL A 47 -8.55 13.59 -9.75
N GLN A 48 -7.56 13.17 -8.95
CA GLN A 48 -7.40 13.68 -7.59
C GLN A 48 -7.12 15.18 -7.54
N ARG A 49 -6.33 15.73 -8.47
CA ARG A 49 -6.05 17.17 -8.54
C ARG A 49 -7.25 17.99 -9.03
N LEU A 50 -8.22 17.39 -9.72
CA LEU A 50 -9.48 18.07 -10.07
C LEU A 50 -10.43 18.13 -8.88
N LEU A 51 -10.55 17.05 -8.11
CA LEU A 51 -11.46 16.96 -6.97
C LEU A 51 -10.89 17.65 -5.72
N TRP A 52 -9.60 17.52 -5.46
CA TRP A 52 -8.91 18.09 -4.30
C TRP A 52 -7.80 19.05 -4.76
N PRO A 53 -8.15 20.30 -5.09
CA PRO A 53 -7.23 21.25 -5.73
C PRO A 53 -6.01 21.59 -4.87
N ASP A 54 -6.15 21.57 -3.55
CA ASP A 54 -5.11 21.91 -2.57
C ASP A 54 -3.99 20.86 -2.49
N ARG A 55 -4.14 19.72 -3.17
CA ARG A 55 -3.05 18.74 -3.24
C ARG A 55 -1.91 19.29 -4.07
N PRO A 56 -0.66 19.20 -3.59
CA PRO A 56 0.49 19.56 -4.39
C PRO A 56 0.56 18.67 -5.62
N GLY A 57 0.98 19.25 -6.74
CA GLY A 57 1.23 18.53 -7.97
C GLY A 57 2.41 19.11 -8.72
N ALA A 58 2.85 18.39 -9.75
CA ALA A 58 3.92 18.85 -10.62
C ALA A 58 3.34 19.46 -11.89
N SER A 59 4.09 20.40 -12.46
CA SER A 59 3.84 21.04 -13.74
C SER A 59 4.70 20.40 -14.84
N PRO A 60 4.29 20.44 -16.13
CA PRO A 60 3.03 21.02 -16.62
C PRO A 60 1.82 20.15 -16.26
N PHE A 61 0.66 20.78 -16.07
CA PHE A 61 -0.60 20.09 -15.84
C PHE A 61 -1.73 20.74 -16.64
N GLU A 62 -2.33 20.03 -17.58
CA GLU A 62 -3.47 20.55 -18.32
C GLU A 62 -4.48 19.44 -18.54
N VAL A 63 -5.60 19.53 -17.83
CA VAL A 63 -6.62 18.49 -17.78
C VAL A 63 -8.00 19.11 -17.94
N THR A 64 -8.80 18.52 -18.81
CA THR A 64 -10.25 18.77 -18.93
C THR A 64 -10.98 17.46 -18.65
N ALA A 65 -11.99 17.50 -17.80
CA ALA A 65 -12.82 16.34 -17.48
C ALA A 65 -14.31 16.67 -17.60
N THR A 66 -15.09 15.65 -17.90
CA THR A 66 -16.54 15.65 -17.83
C THR A 66 -16.95 14.68 -16.74
N PHE A 67 -17.63 15.21 -15.74
CA PHE A 67 -18.33 14.46 -14.70
C PHE A 67 -19.82 14.49 -14.99
N ALA A 68 -20.58 13.65 -14.30
CA ALA A 68 -22.03 13.76 -14.20
C ALA A 68 -22.46 13.65 -12.75
N ASP A 69 -23.39 14.51 -12.36
CA ASP A 69 -24.12 14.42 -11.10
C ASP A 69 -25.62 14.26 -11.35
N ASP A 70 -26.42 14.35 -10.29
CA ASP A 70 -27.89 14.24 -10.38
C ASP A 70 -28.53 15.33 -11.26
N ALA A 71 -27.83 16.44 -11.52
CA ALA A 71 -28.28 17.52 -12.39
C ALA A 71 -27.75 17.39 -13.83
N GLY A 72 -26.91 16.40 -14.13
CA GLY A 72 -26.40 16.10 -15.47
C GLY A 72 -24.90 16.41 -15.65
N PRO A 73 -24.43 16.61 -16.89
CA PRO A 73 -23.01 16.78 -17.18
C PRO A 73 -22.41 18.04 -16.56
N LEU A 74 -21.19 17.90 -16.06
CA LEU A 74 -20.43 18.95 -15.41
C LEU A 74 -18.99 18.93 -15.95
N GLN A 75 -18.52 20.05 -16.47
CA GLN A 75 -17.16 20.18 -17.00
C GLN A 75 -16.23 20.74 -15.94
N ALA A 76 -15.03 20.16 -15.84
CA ALA A 76 -13.94 20.63 -14.99
C ALA A 76 -12.70 20.90 -15.85
N VAL A 77 -12.05 22.04 -15.64
CA VAL A 77 -10.82 22.42 -16.34
C VAL A 77 -9.81 22.91 -15.33
N ARG A 78 -8.57 22.39 -15.39
CA ARG A 78 -7.45 22.88 -14.58
C ARG A 78 -6.19 22.99 -15.43
N ARG A 79 -5.47 24.10 -15.23
CA ARG A 79 -4.14 24.36 -15.78
C ARG A 79 -3.16 24.65 -14.66
N ASP A 80 -2.05 23.92 -14.64
CA ASP A 80 -0.98 23.95 -13.66
C ASP A 80 -1.55 24.01 -12.23
N ASP A 81 -1.06 24.94 -11.43
CA ASP A 81 -1.51 25.17 -10.06
C ASP A 81 -2.68 26.16 -9.97
N GLY A 82 -3.27 26.55 -11.11
CA GLY A 82 -4.47 27.37 -11.16
C GLY A 82 -5.69 26.69 -10.52
N PRO A 83 -6.73 27.46 -10.21
CA PRO A 83 -7.98 26.93 -9.67
C PRO A 83 -8.66 26.01 -10.70
N VAL A 84 -9.51 25.11 -10.20
CA VAL A 84 -10.36 24.29 -11.08
C VAL A 84 -11.57 25.10 -11.48
N GLY A 85 -11.70 25.38 -12.78
CA GLY A 85 -12.90 25.97 -13.36
C GLY A 85 -13.95 24.90 -13.54
N TRP A 86 -15.13 25.11 -12.97
CA TRP A 86 -16.29 24.24 -13.10
C TRP A 86 -17.38 24.95 -13.91
N SER A 87 -17.96 24.25 -14.88
CA SER A 87 -19.03 24.79 -15.71
C SER A 87 -20.08 23.73 -16.06
N ARG A 88 -21.32 24.19 -16.22
CA ARG A 88 -22.45 23.40 -16.72
C ARG A 88 -23.02 24.13 -17.93
N ASP A 89 -23.09 23.46 -19.08
CA ASP A 89 -23.54 24.06 -20.34
C ASP A 89 -22.83 25.38 -20.67
N GLY A 90 -21.54 25.47 -20.32
CA GLY A 90 -20.70 26.65 -20.52
C GLY A 90 -20.84 27.74 -19.44
N ALA A 91 -21.85 27.69 -18.57
CA ALA A 91 -22.01 28.62 -17.46
C ALA A 91 -21.15 28.21 -16.24
N PRO A 92 -20.42 29.13 -15.59
CA PRO A 92 -19.68 28.83 -14.36
C PRO A 92 -20.60 28.36 -13.24
N VAL A 93 -20.19 27.32 -12.53
CA VAL A 93 -20.89 26.79 -11.35
C VAL A 93 -19.90 26.55 -10.20
N PRO A 94 -20.36 26.48 -8.95
CA PRO A 94 -19.51 26.07 -7.84
C PRO A 94 -18.95 24.65 -8.03
N ALA A 95 -17.80 24.38 -7.42
CA ALA A 95 -17.24 23.03 -7.38
C ALA A 95 -18.24 22.06 -6.71
N PRO A 96 -18.34 20.81 -7.17
CA PRO A 96 -19.19 19.82 -6.54
C PRO A 96 -18.71 19.52 -5.12
N ALA A 97 -19.64 19.18 -4.24
CA ALA A 97 -19.31 18.81 -2.87
C ALA A 97 -18.54 17.48 -2.87
N VAL A 98 -17.24 17.55 -2.56
CA VAL A 98 -16.39 16.40 -2.29
C VAL A 98 -15.97 16.40 -0.82
N PRO A 99 -15.60 15.23 -0.27
CA PRO A 99 -15.02 15.18 1.07
C PRO A 99 -13.79 16.07 1.19
N GLU A 100 -13.45 16.46 2.41
CA GLU A 100 -12.28 17.29 2.68
C GLU A 100 -10.98 16.66 2.15
N GLY A 101 -10.00 17.51 1.81
CA GLY A 101 -8.74 17.08 1.21
C GLY A 101 -7.98 16.04 2.03
N HIS A 102 -8.08 16.10 3.37
CA HIS A 102 -7.45 15.12 4.23
C HIS A 102 -8.06 13.71 4.04
N LEU A 103 -9.31 13.58 3.61
CA LEU A 103 -10.01 12.31 3.34
C LEU A 103 -9.77 11.76 1.93
N ALA A 104 -9.14 12.50 1.02
CA ALA A 104 -8.95 12.04 -0.36
C ALA A 104 -8.16 10.71 -0.47
N HIS A 105 -7.33 10.40 0.53
CA HIS A 105 -6.58 9.14 0.56
C HIS A 105 -7.52 7.92 0.69
N CYS A 106 -8.67 8.08 1.35
CA CYS A 106 -9.70 7.03 1.45
C CYS A 106 -10.31 6.67 0.08
N TYR A 107 -10.18 7.56 -0.92
CA TYR A 107 -10.66 7.36 -2.29
C TYR A 107 -9.57 6.79 -3.23
N ARG A 108 -8.38 6.49 -2.69
CA ARG A 108 -7.32 5.78 -3.42
C ARG A 108 -6.88 4.57 -2.61
N LEU A 109 -7.44 3.43 -2.97
CA LEU A 109 -7.11 2.17 -2.33
C LEU A 109 -6.04 1.44 -3.13
N GLY A 110 -4.79 1.50 -2.64
CA GLY A 110 -3.72 0.67 -3.19
C GLY A 110 -3.92 -0.78 -2.74
N LEU A 111 -3.99 -1.71 -3.69
CA LEU A 111 -4.08 -3.14 -3.38
C LEU A 111 -2.93 -3.64 -2.49
N LEU A 112 -1.75 -3.01 -2.62
CA LEU A 112 -0.59 -3.28 -1.77
C LEU A 112 -0.63 -2.49 -0.46
N ASP A 113 -1.29 -1.32 -0.42
CA ASP A 113 -1.48 -0.52 0.79
C ASP A 113 -2.37 -1.27 1.80
N LEU A 114 -3.34 -2.04 1.30
CA LEU A 114 -4.13 -3.01 2.05
C LEU A 114 -3.28 -4.07 2.79
N ASN A 115 -2.07 -4.38 2.29
CA ASN A 115 -1.20 -5.37 2.93
C ASN A 115 -0.29 -4.79 4.01
N ARG A 116 -0.43 -3.52 4.38
CA ARG A 116 0.43 -2.93 5.41
C ARG A 116 0.05 -3.46 6.80
N PRO A 117 1.05 -3.90 7.60
CA PRO A 117 0.82 -4.37 8.96
C PRO A 117 0.27 -3.26 9.89
N ASP A 118 0.50 -1.99 9.54
CA ASP A 118 0.10 -0.81 10.33
C ASP A 118 -1.27 -0.24 9.94
N GLY A 119 -2.03 -0.92 9.06
CA GLY A 119 -3.40 -0.52 8.73
C GLY A 119 -4.36 -0.69 9.90
N ASP A 120 -5.47 0.06 9.91
CA ASP A 120 -6.54 -0.16 10.88
C ASP A 120 -7.20 -1.55 10.69
N ASP A 121 -8.02 -1.98 11.64
CA ASP A 121 -8.62 -3.32 11.61
C ASP A 121 -9.55 -3.50 10.39
N ALA A 122 -10.16 -2.42 9.89
CA ALA A 122 -11.03 -2.45 8.71
C ALA A 122 -10.22 -2.65 7.43
N ASP A 123 -9.10 -1.94 7.28
CA ASP A 123 -8.16 -2.10 6.18
C ASP A 123 -7.58 -3.51 6.15
N ARG A 124 -7.21 -4.07 7.31
CA ARG A 124 -6.69 -5.44 7.41
C ARG A 124 -7.73 -6.49 7.00
N GLU A 125 -8.98 -6.33 7.40
CA GLU A 125 -10.06 -7.25 7.02
C GLU A 125 -10.39 -7.15 5.53
N LEU A 126 -10.49 -5.94 4.99
CA LEU A 126 -10.71 -5.71 3.55
C LEU A 126 -9.57 -6.33 2.72
N ALA A 127 -8.32 -6.13 3.14
CA ALA A 127 -7.16 -6.74 2.51
C ALA A 127 -7.22 -8.26 2.49
N ARG A 128 -7.60 -8.85 3.63
CA ARG A 128 -7.74 -10.29 3.77
C ARG A 128 -8.80 -10.83 2.82
N GLN A 129 -9.96 -10.18 2.73
CA GLN A 129 -11.02 -10.59 1.81
C GLN A 129 -10.58 -10.47 0.35
N VAL A 130 -9.94 -9.36 -0.03
CA VAL A 130 -9.45 -9.18 -1.39
C VAL A 130 -8.41 -10.24 -1.77
N ARG A 131 -7.42 -10.52 -0.91
CA ARG A 131 -6.43 -11.61 -1.14
C ARG A 131 -7.10 -12.97 -1.31
N ARG A 132 -8.10 -13.26 -0.46
CA ARG A 132 -8.86 -14.51 -0.52
C ARG A 132 -9.58 -14.63 -1.85
N GLN A 133 -10.27 -13.58 -2.31
CA GLN A 133 -10.96 -13.58 -3.60
C GLN A 133 -9.98 -13.69 -4.79
N MET A 134 -8.85 -12.97 -4.75
CA MET A 134 -7.81 -13.08 -5.79
C MET A 134 -7.17 -14.46 -5.87
N SER A 135 -7.18 -15.20 -4.75
CA SER A 135 -6.68 -16.57 -4.67
C SER A 135 -7.78 -17.61 -4.93
N GLY A 136 -8.89 -17.23 -5.56
CA GLY A 136 -10.01 -18.14 -5.87
C GLY A 136 -10.84 -18.57 -4.66
N GLY A 137 -10.85 -17.77 -3.59
CA GLY A 137 -11.57 -18.06 -2.34
C GLY A 137 -10.71 -18.73 -1.25
N TYR A 138 -9.44 -19.03 -1.54
CA TYR A 138 -8.53 -19.67 -0.60
C TYR A 138 -7.73 -18.66 0.23
N ASP A 139 -7.57 -18.94 1.52
CA ASP A 139 -6.66 -18.18 2.39
C ASP A 139 -5.26 -18.79 2.31
N LEU A 140 -4.45 -18.30 1.38
CA LEU A 140 -3.09 -18.79 1.16
C LEU A 140 -2.16 -18.56 2.37
N ALA A 141 -2.46 -17.58 3.22
CA ALA A 141 -1.70 -17.36 4.44
C ALA A 141 -1.97 -18.49 5.45
N ALA A 142 -3.24 -18.84 5.66
CA ALA A 142 -3.63 -19.97 6.49
C ALA A 142 -3.12 -21.32 5.93
N VAL A 143 -3.17 -21.50 4.60
CA VAL A 143 -2.58 -22.70 3.95
C VAL A 143 -1.08 -22.79 4.22
N ARG A 144 -0.35 -21.67 4.20
CA ARG A 144 1.09 -21.67 4.49
C ARG A 144 1.43 -22.01 5.95
N GLU A 145 0.52 -21.76 6.89
CA GLU A 145 0.66 -22.22 8.28
C GLU A 145 0.39 -23.72 8.41
N LEU A 146 -0.59 -24.25 7.67
CA LEU A 146 -0.88 -25.69 7.62
C LEU A 146 0.21 -26.51 6.92
N PHE A 147 0.90 -25.90 5.95
CA PHE A 147 1.98 -26.50 5.18
C PHE A 147 3.26 -25.66 5.31
N PRO A 148 3.91 -25.65 6.49
CA PRO A 148 5.12 -24.87 6.69
C PRO A 148 6.24 -25.40 5.80
N ASP A 149 6.93 -24.46 5.15
CA ASP A 149 7.97 -24.72 4.17
C ASP A 149 9.05 -25.66 4.75
N ARG A 150 9.27 -26.81 4.08
CA ARG A 150 10.13 -27.89 4.60
C ARG A 150 11.54 -27.40 4.90
N GLU A 151 12.07 -26.49 4.07
CA GLU A 151 13.40 -25.91 4.24
C GLU A 151 13.49 -24.99 5.48
N ARG A 152 12.46 -24.18 5.74
CA ARG A 152 12.37 -23.36 6.95
C ARG A 152 12.25 -24.22 8.21
N ALA A 153 11.45 -25.29 8.15
CA ALA A 153 11.31 -26.24 9.26
C ALA A 153 12.62 -26.99 9.55
N VAL A 154 13.42 -27.31 8.53
CA VAL A 154 14.77 -27.91 8.69
C VAL A 154 15.75 -26.89 9.26
N GLY A 155 15.74 -25.65 8.77
CA GLY A 155 16.60 -24.57 9.29
C GLY A 155 16.32 -24.25 10.77
N MET A 156 15.05 -24.18 11.17
CA MET A 156 14.64 -23.95 12.55
C MET A 156 15.05 -25.12 13.46
N ARG A 157 14.87 -26.37 13.02
CA ARG A 157 15.34 -27.55 13.75
C ARG A 157 16.86 -27.59 13.93
N ARG A 158 17.61 -27.21 12.89
CA ARG A 158 19.08 -27.12 12.95
C ARG A 158 19.55 -26.05 13.93
N ARG A 159 18.93 -24.87 13.95
CA ARG A 159 19.24 -23.81 14.92
C ARG A 159 18.95 -24.26 16.35
N ARG A 160 17.77 -24.83 16.59
CA ARG A 160 17.38 -25.32 17.92
C ARG A 160 18.32 -26.42 18.43
N TRP A 161 18.76 -27.32 17.55
CA TRP A 161 19.77 -28.34 17.88
C TRP A 161 21.13 -27.72 18.21
N GLN A 162 21.58 -26.72 17.45
CA GLN A 162 22.84 -26.00 17.72
C GLN A 162 22.80 -25.24 19.05
N GLU A 163 21.67 -24.59 19.37
CA GLU A 163 21.47 -23.90 20.66
C GLU A 163 21.48 -24.88 21.83
N THR A 164 20.78 -26.01 21.70
CA THR A 164 20.74 -27.05 22.74
C THR A 164 22.13 -27.67 22.94
N ARG A 165 22.86 -27.90 21.85
CA ARG A 165 24.23 -28.42 21.91
C ARG A 165 25.19 -27.44 22.57
N ARG A 166 25.11 -26.14 22.24
CA ARG A 166 25.93 -25.11 22.89
C ARG A 166 25.66 -25.04 24.40
N ALA A 167 24.39 -25.06 24.80
CA ALA A 167 24.03 -25.07 26.21
C ALA A 167 24.60 -26.30 26.96
N ALA A 168 24.57 -27.48 26.32
CA ALA A 168 25.18 -28.68 26.89
C ALA A 168 26.71 -28.59 26.99
N ASP A 169 27.37 -28.02 25.97
CA ASP A 169 28.82 -27.80 25.98
C ASP A 169 29.23 -26.79 27.06
N ASP A 170 28.45 -25.72 27.24
CA ASP A 170 28.67 -24.70 28.28
C ASP A 170 28.55 -25.29 29.69
N GLU A 171 27.53 -26.10 29.93
CA GLU A 171 27.34 -26.80 31.21
C GLU A 171 28.49 -27.78 31.49
N ALA A 172 28.90 -28.57 30.50
CA ALA A 172 30.03 -29.49 30.62
C ALA A 172 31.36 -28.76 30.89
N ASN A 173 31.52 -27.54 30.36
CA ASN A 173 32.68 -26.70 30.64
C ASN A 173 32.63 -26.09 32.04
N ALA A 174 31.45 -25.69 32.52
CA ALA A 174 31.25 -25.22 33.88
C ALA A 174 31.59 -26.30 34.92
N GLN A 175 31.10 -27.53 34.71
CA GLN A 175 31.43 -28.68 35.56
C GLN A 175 32.93 -28.98 35.58
N ARG A 176 33.59 -28.93 34.42
CA ARG A 176 35.05 -29.10 34.33
C ARG A 176 35.82 -27.99 35.03
N ARG A 177 35.32 -26.76 35.02
CA ARG A 177 35.94 -25.64 35.76
C ARG A 177 35.83 -25.85 37.27
N LEU A 178 34.64 -26.15 37.77
CA LEU A 178 34.41 -26.46 39.19
C LEU A 178 35.26 -27.64 39.66
N ALA A 179 35.35 -28.71 38.87
CA ALA A 179 36.18 -29.87 39.20
C ALA A 179 37.68 -29.54 39.28
N ARG A 180 38.16 -28.58 38.47
CA ARG A 180 39.55 -28.08 38.56
C ARG A 180 39.75 -27.22 39.79
N GLU A 181 38.80 -26.35 40.10
CA GLU A 181 38.83 -25.51 41.30
C GLU A 181 38.88 -26.37 42.56
N VAL A 182 38.01 -27.38 42.67
CA VAL A 182 38.00 -28.35 43.80
C VAL A 182 39.34 -29.06 43.95
N ARG A 183 39.96 -29.51 42.84
CA ARG A 183 41.30 -30.14 42.90
C ARG A 183 42.42 -29.19 43.30
N SER A 184 42.24 -27.88 43.12
CA SER A 184 43.22 -26.86 43.49
C SER A 184 43.09 -26.34 44.92
N LEU A 185 41.99 -26.65 45.62
CA LEU A 185 41.76 -26.25 47.01
C LEU A 185 42.81 -26.80 48.00
N PRO A 186 43.23 -28.09 47.92
CA PRO A 186 44.23 -28.63 48.86
C PRO A 186 45.59 -27.93 48.76
N ALA A 187 45.94 -27.42 47.58
CA ALA A 187 47.19 -26.68 47.38
C ALA A 187 47.12 -25.25 47.94
N ARG A 188 45.91 -24.65 47.99
CA ARG A 188 45.69 -23.31 48.55
C ARG A 188 45.54 -23.32 50.07
N GLU A 189 45.00 -24.38 50.63
CA GLU A 189 44.93 -24.57 52.10
C GLU A 189 46.31 -24.86 52.71
N ALA A 190 47.31 -25.29 51.91
CA ALA A 190 48.68 -25.51 52.37
C ALA A 190 49.57 -24.25 52.32
N GLU A 191 49.09 -23.14 51.77
CA GLU A 191 49.78 -21.84 51.69
C GLU A 191 49.29 -20.80 52.74
N LEU A 192 48.37 -21.19 53.63
CA LEU A 192 47.91 -20.42 54.79
C LEU A 192 48.48 -20.98 56.10
#